data_AF-N1RWL2-F1
#
_entry.id   AF-N1RWL2-F1
#
_cell.length_a   1.000
_cell.length_b   1.000
_cell.length_c   1.000
_cell.angle_alpha   90.00
_cell.angle_beta   90.00
_cell.angle_gamma   90.00
#
_symmetry.space_group_name_H-M   'P 1'
#
loop_
_entity.id
_entity.type
_entity.pdbx_description
1 polymer ?
#
loop_
_entity_poly.entity_id
_entity_poly.type
_entity_poly.pdbx_seq_one_letter_code
_entity_poly.pdbx_strand_id
1 'polypeptide(L)'
;MQEDLEMFGNQLVTSTSIWTFGYVIGQIPSNLLLTRVSPRWVIPSLEVGWGIATICFFESGFYPGIHYMLGSWYTPREIGKRAMLFWLAGSVGSMFSGFLQGAAYTNLNGVHGRAGWRWLFIIDGLITIPLAIAGYFFFPNLPQDGKRTWWTTEEEHILSVKRMQAIGRAGKQPWTKDRAKKVLSSWHTYHLPLLYILWNNGNPQAAMGYWLKSFNGQPPPVPGTSFTVPEINNLPIPSTAIFLVMALTWGWLSDGPLQGARWPFIYAGAILIIIFNILLLNMPLYSNVDGRKVVYWLSKIGHGAGPLILSWINEICSADTEKRALIVAAANDLAYVVQAVVPMFMWKTTDFPAARKGYTYSTILQVLLILETAFIQLLLWRDRRRLVRSRGAESPPPLIYSDEEEGEEVNKPGEPHYSHTD
;
A
#
# COMPACT_ATOMS: atom_id res chain seq x y z
N MET A 1 11.03 26.80 5.97
CA MET A 1 10.98 26.40 4.54
C MET A 1 10.13 27.36 3.73
N GLN A 2 8.82 27.50 3.99
CA GLN A 2 7.99 28.45 3.22
C GLN A 2 8.52 29.89 3.31
N GLU A 3 8.87 30.34 4.51
CA GLU A 3 9.46 31.67 4.77
C GLU A 3 10.85 31.78 4.14
N ASP A 4 11.75 30.83 4.40
CA ASP A 4 13.12 30.80 3.83
C ASP A 4 13.19 30.74 2.29
N LEU A 5 12.15 30.22 1.62
CA LEU A 5 12.08 30.11 0.16
C LEU A 5 11.21 31.20 -0.46
N GLU A 6 10.72 32.15 0.34
CA GLU A 6 9.83 33.24 -0.10
C GLU A 6 8.64 32.72 -0.91
N MET A 7 8.05 31.59 -0.48
CA MET A 7 6.93 30.98 -1.20
C MET A 7 5.62 31.71 -0.87
N PHE A 8 5.02 32.34 -1.89
CA PHE A 8 3.81 33.14 -1.76
C PHE A 8 2.56 32.40 -2.24
N GLY A 9 1.43 32.66 -1.58
CA GLY A 9 0.11 32.13 -1.96
C GLY A 9 0.07 30.60 -2.01
N ASN A 10 -0.34 30.04 -3.14
CA ASN A 10 -0.53 28.60 -3.33
C ASN A 10 0.72 27.85 -3.82
N GLN A 11 1.88 28.49 -3.91
CA GLN A 11 3.08 27.87 -4.51
C GLN A 11 3.47 26.56 -3.83
N LEU A 12 3.40 26.47 -2.49
CA LEU A 12 3.69 25.23 -1.75
C LEU A 12 2.72 24.10 -2.14
N VAL A 13 1.43 24.42 -2.26
CA VAL A 13 0.40 23.45 -2.67
C VAL A 13 0.64 23.01 -4.11
N THR A 14 0.96 23.95 -5.00
CA THR A 14 1.29 23.67 -6.41
C THR A 14 2.51 22.77 -6.52
N SER A 15 3.58 23.00 -5.76
CA SER A 15 4.76 22.14 -5.73
C SER A 15 4.41 20.70 -5.32
N THR A 16 3.58 20.52 -4.28
CA THR A 16 3.10 19.20 -3.87
C THR A 16 2.28 18.55 -4.98
N SER A 17 1.41 19.29 -5.68
CA SER A 17 0.64 18.76 -6.81
C SER A 17 1.52 18.32 -7.97
N ILE A 18 2.58 19.08 -8.30
CA ILE A 18 3.56 18.72 -9.35
C ILE A 18 4.29 17.43 -8.97
N TRP A 19 4.71 17.30 -7.71
CA TRP A 19 5.32 16.07 -7.20
C TRP A 19 4.36 14.88 -7.34
N THR A 20 3.09 15.03 -6.93
CA THR A 20 2.12 13.94 -7.05
C THR A 20 1.87 13.55 -8.51
N PHE A 21 1.79 14.53 -9.43
CA PHE A 21 1.63 14.25 -10.85
C PHE A 21 2.82 13.47 -11.42
N GLY A 22 4.04 13.86 -11.04
CA GLY A 22 5.24 13.15 -11.48
C GLY A 22 5.34 11.74 -10.90
N TYR A 23 4.97 11.59 -9.63
CA TYR A 23 4.86 10.30 -8.95
C TYR A 23 3.88 9.37 -9.68
N VAL A 24 2.71 9.89 -10.05
CA VAL A 24 1.66 9.13 -10.75
C VAL A 24 2.16 8.63 -12.11
N ILE A 25 2.65 9.53 -12.96
CA ILE A 25 3.09 9.19 -14.32
C ILE A 25 4.24 8.18 -14.31
N GLY A 26 5.17 8.30 -13.35
CA GLY A 26 6.33 7.42 -13.28
C GLY A 26 6.01 6.00 -12.83
N GLN A 27 4.89 5.75 -12.12
CA GLN A 27 4.59 4.43 -11.55
C GLN A 27 4.40 3.38 -12.63
N ILE A 28 3.57 3.66 -13.64
CA ILE A 28 3.20 2.68 -14.67
C ILE A 28 4.44 2.26 -15.48
N PRO A 29 5.23 3.17 -16.07
CA PRO A 29 6.46 2.81 -16.78
C PRO A 29 7.46 2.08 -15.90
N SER A 30 7.62 2.50 -14.63
CA SER A 30 8.58 1.87 -13.71
C SER A 30 8.17 0.44 -13.35
N ASN A 31 6.89 0.17 -13.12
CA ASN A 31 6.42 -1.20 -12.90
C ASN A 31 6.50 -2.08 -14.15
N LEU A 32 6.26 -1.52 -15.33
CA LEU A 32 6.49 -2.23 -16.59
C LEU A 32 7.98 -2.51 -16.82
N LEU A 33 8.88 -1.66 -16.31
CA LEU A 33 10.32 -1.92 -16.34
C LEU A 33 10.68 -3.13 -15.46
N LEU A 34 10.03 -3.31 -14.31
CA LEU A 34 10.23 -4.48 -13.42
C LEU A 34 9.85 -5.82 -14.05
N THR A 35 9.01 -5.83 -15.10
CA THR A 35 8.72 -7.06 -15.84
C THR A 35 9.84 -7.42 -16.82
N ARG A 36 10.66 -6.45 -17.24
CA ARG A 36 11.76 -6.66 -18.20
C ARG A 36 13.13 -6.76 -17.54
N VAL A 37 13.41 -5.87 -16.60
CA VAL A 37 14.67 -5.82 -15.85
C VAL A 37 14.42 -6.42 -14.48
N SER A 38 15.38 -7.19 -13.96
CA SER A 38 15.24 -7.82 -12.65
C SER A 38 15.00 -6.75 -11.57
N PRO A 39 13.99 -6.91 -10.70
CA PRO A 39 13.69 -5.98 -9.61
C PRO A 39 14.90 -5.66 -8.72
N ARG A 40 15.84 -6.60 -8.60
CA ARG A 40 17.13 -6.42 -7.90
C ARG A 40 17.91 -5.19 -8.34
N TRP A 41 17.83 -4.82 -9.62
CA TRP A 41 18.55 -3.64 -10.13
C TRP A 41 17.68 -2.41 -10.13
N VAL A 42 16.41 -2.56 -10.51
CA VAL A 42 15.49 -1.43 -10.65
C VAL A 42 15.18 -0.80 -9.30
N ILE A 43 14.79 -1.60 -8.29
CA ILE A 43 14.34 -1.09 -6.99
C ILE A 43 15.46 -0.27 -6.30
N PRO A 44 16.70 -0.79 -6.14
CA PRO A 44 17.79 0.01 -5.58
C PRO A 44 18.17 1.22 -6.44
N SER A 45 18.02 1.15 -7.77
CA SER A 45 18.29 2.32 -8.63
C SER A 45 17.26 3.42 -8.47
N LEU A 46 16.00 3.08 -8.21
CA LEU A 46 14.96 4.05 -7.86
C LEU A 46 15.29 4.73 -6.52
N GLU A 47 15.76 3.96 -5.53
CA GLU A 47 16.16 4.48 -4.21
C GLU A 47 17.46 5.32 -4.25
N VAL A 48 18.47 4.90 -5.01
CA VAL A 48 19.66 5.72 -5.26
C VAL A 48 19.27 6.98 -6.02
N GLY A 49 18.40 6.85 -7.02
CA GLY A 49 17.82 7.97 -7.75
C GLY A 49 17.12 8.95 -6.81
N TRP A 50 16.31 8.46 -5.88
CA TRP A 50 15.64 9.27 -4.85
C TRP A 50 16.62 9.94 -3.89
N GLY A 51 17.60 9.19 -3.36
CA GLY A 51 18.60 9.72 -2.44
C GLY A 51 19.50 10.78 -3.07
N ILE A 52 19.86 10.62 -4.35
CA ILE A 52 20.61 11.63 -5.13
C ILE A 52 19.70 12.78 -5.55
N ALA A 53 18.46 12.48 -5.93
CA ALA A 53 17.51 13.40 -6.52
C ALA A 53 16.31 13.63 -5.61
N THR A 54 16.53 14.08 -4.37
CA THR A 54 15.52 14.77 -3.54
C THR A 54 15.00 16.08 -4.17
N ILE A 55 15.07 16.17 -5.52
CA ILE A 55 14.50 17.17 -6.44
C ILE A 55 13.82 16.53 -7.71
N CYS A 56 13.94 15.23 -8.09
CA CYS A 56 13.35 14.71 -9.36
C CYS A 56 12.88 13.22 -9.43
N PHE A 57 11.63 13.03 -9.88
CA PHE A 57 10.93 11.93 -10.62
C PHE A 57 11.20 10.42 -10.41
N PHE A 58 12.24 9.97 -9.71
CA PHE A 58 12.67 8.56 -9.74
C PHE A 58 12.10 7.63 -8.65
N GLU A 59 11.25 8.09 -7.73
CA GLU A 59 10.71 7.26 -6.62
C GLU A 59 9.50 6.39 -7.01
N SER A 60 8.77 6.80 -8.04
CA SER A 60 7.40 6.36 -8.37
C SER A 60 7.15 4.85 -8.46
N GLY A 61 8.16 4.04 -8.80
CA GLY A 61 8.01 2.59 -8.94
C GLY A 61 8.23 1.76 -7.67
N PHE A 62 8.73 2.35 -6.59
CA PHE A 62 9.23 1.58 -5.44
C PHE A 62 8.12 0.79 -4.75
N TYR A 63 7.08 1.47 -4.28
CA TYR A 63 5.99 0.85 -3.50
C TYR A 63 5.27 -0.29 -4.26
N PRO A 64 4.71 -0.06 -5.46
CA PRO A 64 4.12 -1.14 -6.27
C PRO A 64 5.16 -2.20 -6.69
N GLY A 65 6.43 -1.82 -6.87
CA GLY A 65 7.51 -2.74 -7.22
C GLY A 65 7.89 -3.72 -6.12
N ILE A 66 7.92 -3.26 -4.86
CA ILE A 66 8.08 -4.12 -3.70
C ILE A 66 6.88 -5.07 -3.57
N HIS A 67 5.65 -4.58 -3.71
CA HIS A 67 4.46 -5.46 -3.69
C HIS A 67 4.46 -6.48 -4.82
N TYR A 68 4.95 -6.11 -6.00
CA TYR A 68 5.16 -7.05 -7.10
C TYR A 68 6.20 -8.12 -6.75
N MET A 69 7.31 -7.74 -6.12
CA MET A 69 8.39 -8.64 -5.69
C MET A 69 7.95 -9.56 -4.54
N LEU A 70 7.26 -9.02 -3.52
CA LEU A 70 6.61 -9.78 -2.45
C LEU A 70 5.64 -10.79 -3.04
N GLY A 71 4.87 -10.36 -4.04
CA GLY A 71 4.15 -11.22 -4.96
C GLY A 71 5.04 -12.39 -5.36
N SER A 72 6.04 -12.15 -6.18
CA SER A 72 6.83 -13.20 -6.83
C SER A 72 7.63 -14.16 -5.92
N TRP A 73 7.80 -13.84 -4.62
CA TRP A 73 8.55 -14.68 -3.67
C TRP A 73 7.67 -15.43 -2.67
N TYR A 74 6.45 -14.95 -2.40
CA TYR A 74 5.62 -15.47 -1.32
C TYR A 74 4.35 -16.13 -1.82
N THR A 75 3.93 -17.16 -1.07
CA THR A 75 2.67 -17.86 -1.28
C THR A 75 1.50 -17.04 -0.71
N PRO A 76 0.25 -17.33 -1.12
CA PRO A 76 -0.93 -16.65 -0.58
C PRO A 76 -1.09 -16.77 0.94
N ARG A 77 -0.44 -17.73 1.62
CA ARG A 77 -0.47 -17.86 3.08
C ARG A 77 0.56 -17.01 3.82
N GLU A 78 1.46 -16.34 3.10
CA GLU A 78 2.59 -15.60 3.69
C GLU A 78 2.69 -14.15 3.23
N ILE A 79 2.16 -13.85 2.04
CA ILE A 79 2.33 -12.54 1.41
C ILE A 79 1.66 -11.42 2.22
N GLY A 80 0.53 -11.67 2.88
CA GLY A 80 -0.24 -10.65 3.60
C GLY A 80 0.51 -10.08 4.81
N LYS A 81 1.08 -10.94 5.66
CA LYS A 81 1.90 -10.55 6.82
C LYS A 81 3.11 -9.72 6.39
N ARG A 82 3.79 -10.15 5.33
CA ARG A 82 5.01 -9.50 4.83
C ARG A 82 4.70 -8.16 4.16
N ALA A 83 3.61 -8.08 3.40
CA ALA A 83 3.09 -6.84 2.84
C ALA A 83 2.70 -5.83 3.92
N MET A 84 2.11 -6.30 5.03
CA MET A 84 1.81 -5.45 6.19
C MET A 84 3.07 -4.93 6.86
N LEU A 85 4.04 -5.80 7.17
CA LEU A 85 5.29 -5.38 7.78
C LEU A 85 6.00 -4.30 6.96
N PHE A 86 6.05 -4.47 5.63
CA PHE A 86 6.61 -3.48 4.72
C PHE A 86 5.88 -2.12 4.80
N TRP A 87 4.55 -2.13 4.73
CA TRP A 87 3.77 -0.89 4.78
C TRP A 87 3.90 -0.17 6.12
N LEU A 88 3.94 -0.93 7.22
CA LEU A 88 4.03 -0.40 8.56
C LEU A 88 5.42 0.16 8.87
N ALA A 89 6.47 -0.36 8.23
CA ALA A 89 7.80 0.25 8.30
C ALA A 89 7.77 1.71 7.83
N GLY A 90 7.02 2.03 6.77
CA GLY A 90 6.85 3.42 6.31
C GLY A 90 6.06 4.30 7.29
N SER A 91 5.07 3.73 7.98
CA SER A 91 4.32 4.43 9.03
C SER A 91 5.19 4.73 10.25
N VAL A 92 6.00 3.76 10.68
CA VAL A 92 6.99 3.93 11.76
C VAL A 92 8.07 4.93 11.36
N GLY A 93 8.60 4.85 10.14
CA GLY A 93 9.55 5.83 9.60
C GLY A 93 8.99 7.25 9.60
N SER A 94 7.72 7.42 9.24
CA SER A 94 7.03 8.72 9.31
C SER A 94 6.97 9.28 10.74
N MET A 95 6.77 8.43 11.74
CA MET A 95 6.81 8.85 13.15
C MET A 95 8.21 9.29 13.57
N PHE A 96 9.25 8.55 13.18
CA PHE A 96 10.65 8.92 13.46
C PHE A 96 11.09 10.20 12.75
N SER A 97 10.60 10.45 11.53
CA SER A 97 10.93 11.64 10.74
C SER A 97 10.58 12.94 11.46
N GLY A 98 9.44 13.00 12.17
CA GLY A 98 9.06 14.17 12.96
C GLY A 98 10.04 14.48 14.09
N PHE A 99 10.52 13.46 14.81
CA PHE A 99 11.54 13.62 15.85
C PHE A 99 12.88 14.04 15.26
N LEU A 100 13.28 13.45 14.12
CA LEU A 100 14.51 13.80 13.42
C LEU A 100 14.49 15.25 12.95
N GLN A 101 13.36 15.72 12.41
CA GLN A 101 13.17 17.12 12.01
C GLN A 101 13.29 18.08 13.20
N GLY A 102 12.68 17.74 14.34
CA GLY A 102 12.82 18.53 15.56
C GLY A 102 14.27 18.62 16.03
N ALA A 103 14.98 17.50 16.08
CA ALA A 103 16.38 17.43 16.48
C ALA A 103 17.32 18.16 15.50
N ALA A 104 17.06 18.10 14.20
CA ALA A 104 17.82 18.84 13.20
C ALA A 104 17.62 20.36 13.34
N TYR A 105 16.40 20.80 13.66
CA TYR A 105 16.12 22.22 13.88
C TYR A 105 16.77 22.75 15.17
N THR A 106 16.76 21.99 16.26
CA THR A 106 17.35 22.45 17.53
C THR A 106 18.88 22.44 17.51
N ASN A 107 19.50 21.44 16.88
CA ASN A 107 20.95 21.23 16.99
C ASN A 107 21.75 21.65 15.76
N LEU A 108 21.14 21.68 14.56
CA LEU A 108 21.85 21.93 13.30
C LEU A 108 21.44 23.22 12.59
N ASN A 109 20.44 23.93 13.12
CA ASN A 109 20.02 25.20 12.52
C ASN A 109 21.12 26.27 12.67
N GLY A 110 21.54 26.84 11.54
CA GLY A 110 22.64 27.81 11.48
C GLY A 110 24.03 27.16 11.39
N VAL A 111 24.16 25.85 11.58
CA VAL A 111 25.43 25.13 11.41
C VAL A 111 25.82 25.17 9.94
N HIS A 112 27.05 25.61 9.67
CA HIS A 112 27.56 25.90 8.32
C HIS A 112 26.66 26.84 7.48
N GLY A 113 25.94 27.76 8.13
CA GLY A 113 25.08 28.74 7.46
C GLY A 113 23.84 28.12 6.77
N ARG A 114 23.47 26.90 7.14
CA ARG A 114 22.31 26.19 6.58
C ARG A 114 21.15 26.15 7.57
N ALA A 115 19.95 26.35 7.06
CA ALA A 115 18.73 26.18 7.84
C ALA A 115 18.52 24.70 8.21
N GLY A 116 17.92 24.43 9.37
CA GLY A 116 17.71 23.07 9.88
C GLY A 116 16.95 22.14 8.92
N TRP A 117 16.03 22.67 8.10
CA TRP A 117 15.31 21.87 7.10
C TRP A 117 16.21 21.38 5.95
N ARG A 118 17.27 22.12 5.60
CA ARG A 118 18.25 21.68 4.59
C ARG A 118 19.12 20.54 5.12
N TRP A 119 19.46 20.60 6.41
CA TRP A 119 20.14 19.49 7.09
C TRP A 119 19.31 18.22 7.10
N LEU A 120 17.99 18.32 7.23
CA LEU A 120 17.10 17.17 7.15
C LEU A 120 17.25 16.44 5.80
N PHE A 121 17.22 17.15 4.68
CA PHE A 121 17.43 16.54 3.34
C PHE A 121 18.81 15.88 3.21
N ILE A 122 19.85 16.47 3.80
CA ILE A 122 21.20 15.90 3.78
C ILE A 122 21.25 14.60 4.60
N ILE A 123 20.69 14.61 5.81
CA ILE A 123 20.65 13.44 6.69
C ILE A 123 19.85 12.32 6.02
N ASP A 124 18.70 12.64 5.44
CA ASP A 124 17.84 11.68 4.75
C ASP A 124 18.58 11.03 3.57
N GLY A 125 19.25 11.82 2.73
CA GLY A 125 20.09 11.30 1.65
C GLY A 125 21.28 10.47 2.15
N LEU A 126 21.94 10.89 3.24
CA LEU A 126 23.07 10.18 3.84
C LEU A 126 22.67 8.81 4.41
N ILE A 127 21.46 8.67 4.95
CA ILE A 127 20.94 7.39 5.43
C ILE A 127 20.45 6.53 4.26
N THR A 128 19.77 7.14 3.30
CA THR A 128 19.13 6.44 2.17
C THR A 128 20.14 5.88 1.19
N ILE A 129 21.17 6.64 0.78
CA ILE A 129 22.12 6.21 -0.26
C ILE A 129 22.88 4.92 0.13
N PRO A 130 23.47 4.78 1.33
CA PRO A 130 24.12 3.53 1.74
C PRO A 130 23.16 2.34 1.78
N LEU A 131 21.92 2.54 2.24
CA LEU A 131 20.89 1.49 2.25
C LEU A 131 20.48 1.09 0.82
N ALA A 132 20.35 2.05 -0.07
CA ALA A 132 20.08 1.82 -1.48
C ALA A 132 21.24 1.07 -2.16
N ILE A 133 22.49 1.44 -1.86
CA ILE A 133 23.69 0.72 -2.34
C ILE A 133 23.71 -0.72 -1.81
N ALA A 134 23.45 -0.91 -0.52
CA ALA A 134 23.31 -2.24 0.09
C ALA A 134 22.21 -3.05 -0.60
N GLY A 135 21.15 -2.38 -1.07
CA GLY A 135 20.08 -2.97 -1.85
C GLY A 135 20.57 -3.75 -3.08
N TYR A 136 21.56 -3.27 -3.83
CA TYR A 136 22.08 -4.01 -5.00
C TYR A 136 22.70 -5.36 -4.65
N PHE A 137 23.22 -5.49 -3.43
CA PHE A 137 23.79 -6.73 -2.91
C PHE A 137 22.70 -7.61 -2.31
N PHE A 138 21.83 -7.07 -1.46
CA PHE A 138 20.91 -7.88 -0.67
C PHE A 138 19.55 -8.17 -1.33
N PHE A 139 19.08 -7.35 -2.29
CA PHE A 139 17.82 -7.63 -2.96
C PHE A 139 17.88 -8.96 -3.75
N PRO A 140 16.88 -9.84 -3.56
CA PRO A 140 16.88 -11.12 -4.23
C PRO A 140 16.53 -11.00 -5.71
N ASN A 141 17.11 -11.88 -6.53
CA ASN A 141 16.62 -12.12 -7.90
C ASN A 141 15.20 -12.70 -7.85
N LEU A 142 14.44 -12.68 -8.94
CA LEU A 142 13.17 -13.42 -8.97
C LEU A 142 13.45 -14.93 -9.04
N PRO A 143 12.68 -15.79 -8.35
CA PRO A 143 12.86 -17.24 -8.46
C PRO A 143 12.77 -17.71 -9.93
N GLN A 144 11.88 -17.08 -10.69
CA GLN A 144 11.63 -17.35 -12.11
C GLN A 144 12.77 -16.95 -13.05
N ASP A 145 13.72 -16.12 -12.60
CA ASP A 145 14.86 -15.69 -13.44
C ASP A 145 15.93 -16.79 -13.57
N GLY A 146 15.82 -17.90 -12.84
CA GLY A 146 16.74 -19.05 -12.89
C GLY A 146 18.16 -18.75 -12.38
N LYS A 147 18.34 -17.62 -11.69
CA LYS A 147 19.62 -17.19 -11.12
C LYS A 147 19.50 -17.07 -9.61
N ARG A 148 20.22 -17.92 -8.87
CA ARG A 148 20.32 -17.79 -7.41
C ARG A 148 20.91 -16.43 -7.00
N THR A 149 20.51 -15.96 -5.83
CA THR A 149 21.14 -14.78 -5.22
C THR A 149 22.40 -15.25 -4.49
N TRP A 150 23.38 -14.36 -4.29
CA TRP A 150 24.68 -14.76 -3.72
C TRP A 150 24.57 -15.31 -2.29
N TRP A 151 23.59 -14.85 -1.52
CA TRP A 151 23.33 -15.27 -0.14
C TRP A 151 22.37 -16.46 -0.02
N THR A 152 21.86 -16.99 -1.14
CA THR A 152 21.02 -18.20 -1.17
C THR A 152 21.82 -19.39 -1.71
N THR A 153 21.64 -20.55 -1.08
CA THR A 153 22.15 -21.84 -1.56
C THR A 153 21.37 -22.32 -2.79
N GLU A 154 21.92 -23.28 -3.52
CA GLU A 154 21.24 -23.86 -4.69
C GLU A 154 19.96 -24.62 -4.28
N GLU A 155 20.00 -25.33 -3.16
CA GLU A 155 18.85 -26.06 -2.61
C GLU A 155 17.69 -25.10 -2.26
N GLU A 156 17.99 -23.97 -1.61
CA GLU A 156 17.01 -22.93 -1.32
C GLU A 156 16.45 -22.28 -2.59
N HIS A 157 17.28 -22.11 -3.62
CA HIS A 157 16.82 -21.58 -4.90
C HIS A 157 15.84 -22.54 -5.57
N ILE A 158 16.18 -23.83 -5.67
CA ILE A 158 15.30 -24.87 -6.22
C ILE A 158 13.99 -24.94 -5.44
N LEU A 159 14.06 -24.90 -4.10
CA LEU A 159 12.87 -24.85 -3.24
C LEU A 159 11.99 -23.64 -3.56
N SER A 160 12.57 -22.45 -3.72
CA SER A 160 11.83 -21.23 -4.05
C SER A 160 11.09 -21.34 -5.39
N VAL A 161 11.74 -21.95 -6.39
CA VAL A 161 11.15 -22.18 -7.72
C VAL A 161 10.02 -23.19 -7.64
N LYS A 162 10.24 -24.33 -6.98
CA LYS A 162 9.23 -25.39 -6.80
C LYS A 162 7.98 -24.86 -6.11
N ARG A 163 8.15 -24.07 -5.05
CA ARG A 163 7.03 -23.41 -4.33
C ARG A 163 6.22 -22.47 -5.22
N MET A 164 6.89 -21.69 -6.08
CA MET A 164 6.20 -20.78 -7.00
C MET A 164 5.54 -21.51 -8.18
N GLN A 165 6.10 -22.65 -8.62
CA GLN A 165 5.48 -23.50 -9.63
C GLN A 165 4.23 -24.21 -9.10
N ALA A 166 4.25 -24.69 -7.85
CA ALA A 166 3.11 -25.35 -7.23
C ALA A 166 1.85 -24.47 -7.19
N ILE A 167 2.02 -23.15 -7.02
CA ILE A 167 0.90 -22.19 -7.04
C ILE A 167 0.51 -21.74 -8.47
N GLY A 168 1.10 -22.32 -9.52
CA GLY A 168 0.80 -22.01 -10.91
C GLY A 168 1.24 -20.62 -11.35
N ARG A 169 2.29 -20.05 -10.73
CA ARG A 169 2.72 -18.68 -11.01
C ARG A 169 3.39 -18.60 -12.39
N ALA A 170 2.79 -17.85 -13.30
CA ALA A 170 3.31 -17.71 -14.66
C ALA A 170 4.69 -17.00 -14.67
N GLY A 171 5.59 -17.49 -15.52
CA GLY A 171 6.87 -16.83 -15.81
C GLY A 171 6.69 -15.54 -16.62
N LYS A 172 7.80 -14.82 -16.84
CA LYS A 172 7.85 -13.64 -17.71
C LYS A 172 7.50 -14.00 -19.16
N GLN A 173 6.72 -13.15 -19.81
CA GLN A 173 6.27 -13.36 -21.19
C GLN A 173 6.30 -12.02 -21.96
N PRO A 174 6.63 -12.03 -23.26
CA PRO A 174 6.80 -10.79 -24.02
C PRO A 174 5.49 -10.01 -24.22
N TRP A 175 5.59 -8.68 -24.20
CA TRP A 175 4.45 -7.78 -24.47
C TRP A 175 4.05 -7.83 -25.95
N THR A 176 2.85 -8.34 -26.22
CA THR A 176 2.22 -8.31 -27.54
C THR A 176 0.98 -7.42 -27.55
N LYS A 177 0.65 -6.81 -28.70
CA LYS A 177 -0.56 -5.98 -28.85
C LYS A 177 -1.83 -6.74 -28.46
N ASP A 178 -1.91 -8.02 -28.81
CA ASP A 178 -3.05 -8.87 -28.46
C ASP A 178 -3.18 -9.10 -26.96
N ARG A 179 -2.05 -9.19 -26.24
CA ARG A 179 -2.07 -9.29 -24.78
C ARG A 179 -2.51 -7.97 -24.15
N ALA A 180 -2.00 -6.83 -24.62
CA ALA A 180 -2.46 -5.53 -24.15
C ALA A 180 -3.99 -5.40 -24.31
N LYS A 181 -4.52 -5.83 -25.46
CA LYS A 181 -5.98 -5.88 -25.71
C LYS A 181 -6.71 -6.81 -24.73
N LYS A 182 -6.17 -8.01 -24.44
CA LYS A 182 -6.73 -8.95 -23.45
C LYS A 182 -6.70 -8.42 -22.01
N VAL A 183 -5.64 -7.70 -21.64
CA VAL A 183 -5.52 -7.07 -20.34
C VAL A 183 -6.55 -5.95 -20.21
N LEU A 184 -6.60 -5.05 -21.18
CA LEU A 184 -7.55 -3.93 -21.17
C LEU A 184 -9.01 -4.38 -21.25
N SER A 185 -9.33 -5.47 -21.94
CA SER A 185 -10.69 -6.02 -21.97
C SER A 185 -11.06 -6.86 -20.74
N SER A 186 -10.12 -7.07 -19.82
CA SER A 186 -10.36 -7.84 -18.61
C SER A 186 -11.07 -6.99 -17.55
N TRP A 187 -12.10 -7.55 -16.92
CA TRP A 187 -12.78 -6.92 -15.78
C TRP A 187 -11.81 -6.54 -14.64
N HIS A 188 -10.74 -7.32 -14.49
CA HIS A 188 -9.67 -7.11 -13.52
C HIS A 188 -9.06 -5.70 -13.62
N THR A 189 -8.94 -5.15 -14.83
CA THR A 189 -8.29 -3.86 -15.09
C THR A 189 -9.11 -2.67 -14.58
N TYR A 190 -10.42 -2.85 -14.40
CA TYR A 190 -11.31 -1.79 -13.94
C TYR A 190 -11.68 -1.95 -12.48
N HIS A 191 -12.14 -3.15 -12.09
CA HIS A 191 -12.69 -3.39 -10.76
C HIS A 191 -11.60 -3.52 -9.67
N LEU A 192 -10.45 -4.11 -9.98
CA LEU A 192 -9.38 -4.24 -8.98
C LEU A 192 -8.73 -2.90 -8.62
N PRO A 193 -8.42 -2.00 -9.58
CA PRO A 193 -8.02 -0.64 -9.23
C PRO A 193 -9.13 0.15 -8.54
N LEU A 194 -10.39 0.03 -8.99
CA LEU A 194 -11.53 0.69 -8.36
C LEU A 194 -11.67 0.32 -6.88
N LEU A 195 -11.50 -0.96 -6.54
CA LEU A 195 -11.48 -1.44 -5.16
C LEU A 195 -10.45 -0.69 -4.30
N TYR A 196 -9.22 -0.52 -4.81
CA TYR A 196 -8.16 0.19 -4.09
C TYR A 196 -8.42 1.70 -4.02
N ILE A 197 -8.99 2.31 -5.07
CA ILE A 197 -9.42 3.72 -5.08
C ILE A 197 -10.44 3.98 -3.99
N LEU A 198 -11.48 3.14 -3.90
CA LEU A 198 -12.55 3.25 -2.90
C LEU A 198 -12.01 3.11 -1.48
N TRP A 199 -11.12 2.14 -1.25
CA TRP A 199 -10.48 1.95 0.05
C TRP A 199 -9.61 3.15 0.45
N ASN A 200 -8.71 3.59 -0.44
CA ASN A 200 -7.75 4.65 -0.14
C ASN A 200 -8.43 6.00 0.09
N ASN A 201 -9.45 6.32 -0.71
CA ASN A 201 -10.16 7.60 -0.64
C ASN A 201 -11.33 7.58 0.36
N GLY A 202 -11.79 6.41 0.78
CA GLY A 202 -12.82 6.26 1.80
C GLY A 202 -12.33 6.48 3.23
N ASN A 203 -11.03 6.73 3.43
CA ASN A 203 -10.46 7.03 4.75
C ASN A 203 -10.70 8.50 5.12
N PRO A 204 -11.26 8.80 6.31
CA PRO A 204 -11.39 10.18 6.75
C PRO A 204 -10.02 10.87 6.91
N GLN A 205 -9.95 12.15 6.51
CA GLN A 205 -8.75 12.97 6.73
C GLN A 205 -8.49 13.20 8.23
N ALA A 206 -7.28 13.63 8.58
CA ALA A 206 -6.85 13.84 9.96
C ALA A 206 -7.61 15.01 10.64
N ALA A 207 -8.85 14.75 11.05
CA ALA A 207 -9.78 15.75 11.56
C ALA A 207 -9.58 16.14 13.03
N MET A 208 -8.94 15.27 13.82
CA MET A 208 -8.74 15.49 15.25
C MET A 208 -7.93 16.77 15.52
N GLY A 209 -6.84 17.01 14.76
CA GLY A 209 -6.02 18.21 14.94
C GLY A 209 -6.80 19.51 14.69
N TYR A 210 -7.63 19.53 13.63
CA TYR A 210 -8.51 20.68 13.34
C TYR A 210 -9.58 20.87 14.42
N TRP A 211 -10.12 19.78 14.96
CA TRP A 211 -11.07 19.82 16.07
C TRP A 211 -10.44 20.33 17.36
N LEU A 212 -9.23 19.88 17.73
CA LEU A 212 -8.52 20.41 18.90
C LEU A 212 -8.19 21.90 18.72
N LYS A 213 -7.78 22.31 17.51
CA LYS A 213 -7.51 23.72 17.20
C LYS A 213 -8.75 24.60 17.34
N SER A 214 -9.96 24.08 17.13
CA SER A 214 -11.18 24.88 17.20
C SER A 214 -11.53 25.35 18.63
N PHE A 215 -10.99 24.71 19.66
CA PHE A 215 -11.13 25.16 21.06
C PHE A 215 -10.42 26.50 21.32
N ASN A 216 -9.38 26.81 20.54
CA ASN A 216 -8.62 28.06 20.66
C ASN A 216 -9.21 29.20 19.80
N GLY A 217 -10.38 28.99 19.18
CA GLY A 217 -11.07 30.03 18.42
C GLY A 217 -11.53 31.19 19.31
N GLN A 218 -11.73 32.38 18.72
CA GLN A 218 -12.35 33.51 19.40
C GLN A 218 -13.72 33.82 18.77
N PRO A 219 -14.83 33.79 19.53
CA PRO A 219 -14.93 33.35 20.95
C PRO A 219 -14.71 31.83 21.12
N PRO A 220 -14.20 31.37 22.28
CA PRO A 220 -13.94 29.96 22.50
C PRO A 220 -15.26 29.18 22.62
N PRO A 221 -15.39 28.02 21.94
CA PRO A 221 -16.62 27.23 21.98
C PRO A 221 -16.87 26.56 23.33
N VAL A 222 -15.81 26.31 24.11
CA VAL A 222 -15.89 25.82 25.49
C VAL A 222 -15.05 26.73 26.38
N PRO A 223 -15.66 27.60 27.19
CA PRO A 223 -14.93 28.48 28.10
C PRO A 223 -14.02 27.67 29.03
N GLY A 224 -12.76 28.08 29.17
CA GLY A 224 -11.78 27.43 30.05
C GLY A 224 -11.08 26.19 29.48
N THR A 225 -11.44 25.74 28.26
CA THR A 225 -10.76 24.63 27.59
C THR A 225 -9.99 25.14 26.37
N SER A 226 -8.67 25.05 26.39
CA SER A 226 -7.78 25.32 25.26
C SER A 226 -6.72 24.23 25.14
N PHE A 227 -6.17 24.04 23.94
CA PHE A 227 -5.12 23.07 23.69
C PHE A 227 -3.86 23.77 23.19
N THR A 228 -2.72 23.45 23.77
CA THR A 228 -1.42 23.95 23.34
C THR A 228 -1.03 23.35 21.97
N VAL A 229 -0.10 24.01 21.27
CA VAL A 229 0.41 23.51 19.97
C VAL A 229 0.98 22.09 20.09
N PRO A 230 1.79 21.74 21.12
CA PRO A 230 2.24 20.36 21.31
C PRO A 230 1.10 19.37 21.53
N GLU A 231 0.05 19.73 22.29
CA GLU A 231 -1.10 18.85 22.52
C GLU A 231 -1.89 18.58 21.24
N ILE A 232 -2.12 19.61 20.41
CA ILE A 232 -2.81 19.46 19.12
C ILE A 232 -2.09 18.47 18.21
N ASN A 233 -0.75 18.47 18.24
CA ASN A 233 0.08 17.59 17.41
C ASN A 233 0.23 16.18 18.01
N ASN A 234 0.27 16.05 19.33
CA ASN A 234 0.56 14.77 20.00
C ASN A 234 -0.70 13.94 20.29
N LEU A 235 -1.84 14.58 20.58
CA LEU A 235 -3.09 13.87 20.87
C LEU A 235 -3.62 12.97 19.74
N PRO A 236 -3.32 13.22 18.44
CA PRO A 236 -3.62 12.28 17.38
C PRO A 236 -2.73 11.03 17.33
N ILE A 237 -1.53 11.03 17.94
CA ILE A 237 -0.55 9.93 17.85
C ILE A 237 -1.13 8.57 18.27
N PRO A 238 -1.95 8.45 19.35
CA PRO A 238 -2.56 7.18 19.73
C PRO A 238 -3.38 6.53 18.59
N SER A 239 -4.02 7.32 17.72
CA SER A 239 -4.78 6.79 16.58
C SER A 239 -3.89 6.03 15.60
N THR A 240 -2.69 6.54 15.35
CA THR A 240 -1.67 5.89 14.51
C THR A 240 -1.15 4.62 15.17
N ALA A 241 -0.86 4.65 16.47
CA ALA A 241 -0.39 3.48 17.21
C ALA A 241 -1.41 2.34 17.21
N ILE A 242 -2.69 2.64 17.44
CA ILE A 242 -3.78 1.66 17.37
C ILE A 242 -3.87 1.08 15.96
N PHE A 243 -3.81 1.93 14.94
CA PHE A 243 -3.81 1.49 13.55
C PHE A 243 -2.64 0.53 13.24
N LEU A 244 -1.42 0.82 13.71
CA LEU A 244 -0.26 -0.05 13.50
C LEU A 244 -0.49 -1.46 14.07
N VAL A 245 -0.96 -1.55 15.32
CA VAL A 245 -1.23 -2.83 16.00
C VAL A 245 -2.34 -3.59 15.27
N MET A 246 -3.41 -2.89 14.88
CA MET A 246 -4.55 -3.51 14.20
C MET A 246 -4.17 -4.02 12.80
N ALA A 247 -3.39 -3.25 12.04
CA ALA A 247 -2.92 -3.66 10.72
C ALA A 247 -2.03 -4.92 10.78
N LEU A 248 -1.12 -5.02 11.76
CA LEU A 248 -0.34 -6.25 12.00
C LEU A 248 -1.24 -7.42 12.35
N THR A 249 -2.20 -7.19 13.24
CA THR A 249 -3.15 -8.23 13.68
C THR A 249 -3.94 -8.77 12.49
N TRP A 250 -4.40 -7.91 11.60
CA TRP A 250 -5.14 -8.31 10.40
C TRP A 250 -4.27 -9.06 9.39
N GLY A 251 -3.03 -8.62 9.18
CA GLY A 251 -2.06 -9.37 8.38
C GLY A 251 -1.89 -10.80 8.91
N TRP A 252 -1.71 -10.93 10.23
CA TRP A 252 -1.53 -12.23 10.87
C TRP A 252 -2.78 -13.11 10.81
N LEU A 253 -3.96 -12.55 11.09
CA LEU A 253 -5.24 -13.26 11.04
C LEU A 253 -5.59 -13.71 9.61
N SER A 254 -5.27 -12.91 8.60
CA SER A 254 -5.55 -13.22 7.20
C SER A 254 -4.74 -14.40 6.69
N ASP A 255 -3.43 -14.38 6.93
CA ASP A 255 -2.51 -15.42 6.46
C ASP A 255 -2.56 -16.70 7.30
N GLY A 256 -2.79 -16.60 8.61
CA GLY A 256 -2.83 -17.75 9.52
C GLY A 256 -4.23 -18.38 9.59
N PRO A 257 -5.07 -17.99 10.57
CA PRO A 257 -6.38 -18.59 10.81
C PRO A 257 -7.32 -18.64 9.60
N LEU A 258 -7.29 -17.63 8.73
CA LEU A 258 -8.14 -17.57 7.54
C LEU A 258 -7.47 -18.08 6.26
N GLN A 259 -6.31 -18.72 6.39
CA GLN A 259 -5.60 -19.45 5.34
C GLN A 259 -5.39 -18.66 4.04
N GLY A 260 -5.20 -17.34 4.13
CA GLY A 260 -5.01 -16.42 3.00
C GLY A 260 -6.27 -15.67 2.55
N ALA A 261 -7.43 -15.83 3.21
CA ALA A 261 -8.62 -15.07 2.85
C ALA A 261 -8.45 -13.58 3.19
N ARG A 262 -8.48 -12.73 2.15
CA ARG A 262 -8.26 -11.27 2.23
C ARG A 262 -9.54 -10.48 2.43
N TRP A 263 -10.58 -10.90 1.72
CA TRP A 263 -11.86 -10.21 1.64
C TRP A 263 -12.59 -9.99 2.98
N PRO A 264 -12.48 -10.83 4.03
CA PRO A 264 -13.19 -10.57 5.29
C PRO A 264 -12.72 -9.27 5.97
N PHE A 265 -11.43 -8.96 5.87
CA PHE A 265 -10.85 -7.74 6.46
C PHE A 265 -11.23 -6.48 5.70
N ILE A 266 -11.49 -6.59 4.40
CA ILE A 266 -12.00 -5.47 3.59
C ILE A 266 -13.40 -5.10 4.09
N TYR A 267 -14.28 -6.08 4.29
CA TYR A 267 -15.60 -5.84 4.88
C TYR A 267 -15.53 -5.32 6.31
N ALA A 268 -14.74 -5.97 7.18
CA ALA A 268 -14.58 -5.56 8.56
C ALA A 268 -14.08 -4.11 8.66
N GLY A 269 -13.09 -3.74 7.84
CA GLY A 269 -12.58 -2.37 7.78
C GLY A 269 -13.59 -1.36 7.29
N ALA A 270 -14.32 -1.68 6.23
CA ALA A 270 -15.37 -0.79 5.70
C ALA A 270 -16.45 -0.54 6.74
N ILE A 271 -16.95 -1.60 7.40
CA ILE A 271 -17.99 -1.51 8.43
C ILE A 271 -17.51 -0.69 9.63
N LEU A 272 -16.29 -0.93 10.12
CA LEU A 272 -15.73 -0.19 11.25
C LEU A 272 -15.59 1.30 10.93
N ILE A 273 -15.10 1.66 9.74
CA ILE A 273 -15.00 3.06 9.31
C ILE A 273 -16.39 3.70 9.22
N ILE A 274 -17.39 2.99 8.67
CA ILE A 274 -18.78 3.48 8.62
C ILE A 274 -19.29 3.79 10.04
N ILE A 275 -19.12 2.86 10.98
CA ILE A 275 -19.57 3.02 12.37
C ILE A 275 -18.92 4.26 13.00
N PHE A 276 -17.59 4.39 12.94
CA PHE A 276 -16.90 5.53 13.56
C PHE A 276 -17.20 6.86 12.86
N ASN A 277 -17.38 6.89 11.53
CA ASN A 277 -17.79 8.10 10.82
C ASN A 277 -19.19 8.54 11.22
N ILE A 278 -20.15 7.62 11.32
CA ILE A 278 -21.52 7.90 11.77
C ILE A 278 -21.51 8.41 13.22
N LEU A 279 -20.69 7.82 14.09
CA LEU A 279 -20.51 8.32 15.46
C LEU A 279 -19.96 9.76 15.46
N LEU A 280 -18.90 10.05 14.70
CA LEU A 280 -18.30 11.39 14.62
C LEU A 280 -19.24 12.45 14.04
N LEU A 281 -20.15 12.05 13.13
CA LEU A 281 -21.17 12.91 12.52
C LEU A 281 -22.31 13.28 13.48
N ASN A 282 -22.66 12.36 14.40
CA ASN A 282 -23.78 12.53 15.33
C ASN A 282 -23.34 13.01 16.70
N MET A 283 -22.10 12.75 17.10
CA MET A 283 -21.58 13.23 18.38
C MET A 283 -21.51 14.76 18.38
N PRO A 284 -21.95 15.42 19.46
CA PRO A 284 -21.75 16.84 19.66
C PRO A 284 -20.24 17.17 19.68
N LEU A 285 -19.89 18.35 19.18
CA LEU A 285 -18.48 18.75 19.03
C LEU A 285 -17.80 19.03 20.35
N TYR A 286 -18.55 19.54 21.34
CA TYR A 286 -17.97 20.23 22.50
C TYR A 286 -18.47 19.76 23.86
N SER A 287 -19.55 18.97 23.92
CA SER A 287 -20.10 18.54 25.22
C SER A 287 -19.43 17.30 25.81
N ASN A 288 -18.99 16.35 24.98
CA ASN A 288 -18.28 15.14 25.42
C ASN A 288 -16.89 15.07 24.76
N VAL A 289 -15.98 15.91 25.26
CA VAL A 289 -14.63 16.06 24.71
C VAL A 289 -13.86 14.75 24.79
N ASP A 290 -13.85 14.07 25.94
CA ASP A 290 -13.07 12.85 26.11
C ASP A 290 -13.64 11.66 25.34
N GLY A 291 -14.96 11.51 25.30
CA GLY A 291 -15.61 10.50 24.46
C GLY A 291 -15.30 10.71 22.97
N ARG A 292 -15.30 11.96 22.49
CA ARG A 292 -14.95 12.26 21.10
C ARG A 292 -13.48 11.98 20.78
N LYS A 293 -12.55 12.24 21.72
CA LYS A 293 -11.13 11.84 21.58
C LYS A 293 -10.98 10.34 21.37
N VAL A 294 -11.67 9.53 22.19
CA VAL A 294 -11.64 8.06 22.07
C VAL A 294 -12.17 7.62 20.71
N VAL A 295 -13.28 8.18 20.24
CA VAL A 295 -13.82 7.87 18.91
C VAL A 295 -12.83 8.25 17.80
N TYR A 296 -12.13 9.38 17.92
CA TYR A 296 -11.05 9.72 16.98
C TYR A 296 -9.92 8.70 16.99
N TRP A 297 -9.47 8.25 18.16
CA TRP A 297 -8.43 7.23 18.29
C TRP A 297 -8.81 5.89 17.66
N LEU A 298 -10.08 5.48 17.82
CA LEU A 298 -10.58 4.22 17.27
C LEU A 298 -10.97 4.31 15.78
N SER A 299 -11.20 5.52 15.24
CA SER A 299 -11.65 5.72 13.86
C SER A 299 -10.72 5.14 12.79
N LYS A 300 -9.44 4.92 13.11
CA LYS A 300 -8.42 4.40 12.20
C LYS A 300 -8.27 2.88 12.19
N ILE A 301 -8.96 2.16 13.08
CA ILE A 301 -8.89 0.70 13.17
C ILE A 301 -9.22 0.04 11.82
N GLY A 302 -10.22 0.56 11.10
CA GLY A 302 -10.67 -0.05 9.85
C GLY A 302 -9.71 0.12 8.66
N HIS A 303 -8.65 0.91 8.80
CA HIS A 303 -7.74 1.26 7.72
C HIS A 303 -6.72 0.16 7.39
N GLY A 304 -6.65 -0.92 8.18
CA GLY A 304 -5.66 -1.99 8.02
C GLY A 304 -5.80 -2.86 6.75
N ALA A 305 -6.77 -2.61 5.86
CA ALA A 305 -7.03 -3.49 4.71
C ALA A 305 -6.13 -3.22 3.47
N GLY A 306 -5.40 -2.11 3.41
CA GLY A 306 -4.69 -1.65 2.21
C GLY A 306 -3.72 -2.66 1.58
N PRO A 307 -2.66 -3.07 2.31
CA PRO A 307 -1.75 -4.09 1.81
C PRO A 307 -2.40 -5.46 1.56
N LEU A 308 -3.49 -5.80 2.26
CA LEU A 308 -4.25 -7.03 1.96
C LEU A 308 -4.96 -6.92 0.61
N ILE A 309 -5.48 -5.74 0.24
CA ILE A 309 -6.08 -5.52 -1.09
C ILE A 309 -5.02 -5.71 -2.18
N LEU A 310 -3.84 -5.12 -2.06
CA LEU A 310 -2.76 -5.31 -3.06
C LEU A 310 -2.27 -6.75 -3.11
N SER A 311 -2.22 -7.44 -1.97
CA SER A 311 -1.93 -8.88 -1.91
C SER A 311 -3.01 -9.69 -2.64
N TRP A 312 -4.28 -9.34 -2.45
CA TRP A 312 -5.40 -9.98 -3.12
C TRP A 312 -5.38 -9.77 -4.64
N ILE A 313 -5.06 -8.55 -5.08
CA ILE A 313 -4.86 -8.24 -6.51
C ILE A 313 -3.73 -9.10 -7.10
N ASN A 314 -2.62 -9.25 -6.37
CA ASN A 314 -1.50 -10.10 -6.77
C ASN A 314 -1.92 -11.58 -6.90
N GLU A 315 -2.73 -12.08 -5.97
CA GLU A 315 -3.25 -13.46 -5.98
C GLU A 315 -4.22 -13.68 -7.15
N ILE A 316 -5.18 -12.77 -7.37
CA ILE A 316 -6.15 -12.85 -8.47
C ILE A 316 -5.46 -12.82 -9.84
N CYS A 317 -4.41 -11.99 -9.98
CA CYS A 317 -3.67 -11.85 -11.24
C CYS A 317 -2.45 -12.77 -11.34
N SER A 318 -2.33 -13.79 -10.47
CA SER A 318 -1.17 -14.69 -10.42
C SER A 318 -0.86 -15.44 -11.73
N ALA A 319 -1.89 -15.66 -12.57
CA ALA A 319 -1.76 -16.35 -13.85
C ALA A 319 -1.09 -15.51 -14.96
N ASP A 320 -0.95 -14.20 -14.80
CA ASP A 320 -0.33 -13.30 -15.79
C ASP A 320 0.53 -12.24 -15.09
N THR A 321 1.85 -12.41 -15.20
CA THR A 321 2.83 -11.58 -14.48
C THR A 321 2.81 -10.13 -14.93
N GLU A 322 2.65 -9.87 -16.22
CA GLU A 322 2.61 -8.52 -16.77
C GLU A 322 1.30 -7.80 -16.41
N LYS A 323 0.18 -8.51 -16.50
CA LYS A 323 -1.13 -8.02 -16.06
C LYS A 323 -1.11 -7.67 -14.58
N ARG A 324 -0.53 -8.52 -13.75
CA ARG A 324 -0.40 -8.30 -12.31
C ARG A 324 0.40 -7.05 -12.00
N ALA A 325 1.58 -6.90 -12.59
CA ALA A 325 2.42 -5.71 -12.40
C ALA A 325 1.68 -4.43 -12.80
N LEU A 326 0.98 -4.45 -13.94
CA LEU A 326 0.20 -3.31 -14.42
C LEU A 326 -0.97 -2.97 -13.49
N ILE A 327 -1.77 -3.96 -13.06
CA ILE A 327 -2.96 -3.72 -12.25
C ILE A 327 -2.58 -3.28 -10.82
N VAL A 328 -1.53 -3.85 -10.22
CA VAL A 328 -1.02 -3.41 -8.91
C VAL A 328 -0.54 -1.96 -8.98
N ALA A 329 0.19 -1.59 -10.04
CA ALA A 329 0.60 -0.22 -10.28
C ALA A 329 -0.61 0.70 -10.48
N ALA A 330 -1.53 0.36 -11.39
CA ALA A 330 -2.70 1.15 -11.70
C ALA A 330 -3.63 1.34 -10.49
N ALA A 331 -3.76 0.32 -9.64
CA ALA A 331 -4.53 0.42 -8.39
C ALA A 331 -3.96 1.49 -7.47
N ASN A 332 -2.65 1.50 -7.25
CA ASN A 332 -1.99 2.51 -6.42
C ASN A 332 -2.07 3.89 -7.07
N ASP A 333 -1.73 3.97 -8.35
CA ASP A 333 -1.61 5.20 -9.12
C ASP A 333 -2.93 5.97 -9.20
N LEU A 334 -4.00 5.31 -9.65
CA LEU A 334 -5.31 5.93 -9.76
C LEU A 334 -5.86 6.35 -8.39
N ALA A 335 -5.52 5.65 -7.32
CA ALA A 335 -5.91 6.07 -5.98
C ALA A 335 -5.23 7.38 -5.57
N TYR A 336 -3.94 7.56 -5.90
CA TYR A 336 -3.22 8.82 -5.65
C TYR A 336 -3.76 9.98 -6.50
N VAL A 337 -4.17 9.74 -7.74
CA VAL A 337 -4.82 10.76 -8.57
C VAL A 337 -6.10 11.27 -7.90
N VAL A 338 -6.95 10.36 -7.42
CA VAL A 338 -8.19 10.73 -6.72
C VAL A 338 -7.88 11.40 -5.38
N GLN A 339 -6.84 10.94 -4.67
CA GLN A 339 -6.41 11.51 -3.39
C GLN A 339 -5.83 12.93 -3.52
N ALA A 340 -5.17 13.26 -4.64
CA ALA A 340 -4.77 14.64 -4.94
C ALA A 340 -5.99 15.52 -5.24
N VAL A 341 -6.91 14.93 -5.99
CA VAL A 341 -8.24 15.38 -6.41
C VAL A 341 -9.17 15.93 -5.31
N VAL A 342 -9.73 14.94 -4.63
CA VAL A 342 -11.01 15.00 -3.95
C VAL A 342 -10.96 15.68 -2.58
N PRO A 343 -9.89 15.52 -1.76
CA PRO A 343 -9.80 16.21 -0.48
C PRO A 343 -9.93 17.73 -0.57
N MET A 344 -9.48 18.34 -1.67
CA MET A 344 -9.65 19.79 -1.92
C MET A 344 -11.12 20.22 -1.95
N PHE A 345 -12.04 19.32 -2.30
CA PHE A 345 -13.47 19.60 -2.39
C PHE A 345 -14.29 19.05 -1.23
N MET A 346 -13.90 17.91 -0.67
CA MET A 346 -14.64 17.18 0.36
C MET A 346 -14.16 17.47 1.78
N TRP A 347 -12.90 17.89 1.93
CA TRP A 347 -12.24 18.15 3.22
C TRP A 347 -11.71 19.57 3.30
N LYS A 348 -12.56 20.56 2.98
CA LYS A 348 -12.19 21.96 3.04
C LYS A 348 -11.89 22.38 4.48
N THR A 349 -10.88 23.21 4.66
CA THR A 349 -10.51 23.78 5.96
C THR A 349 -11.67 24.56 6.61
N THR A 350 -12.54 25.16 5.80
CA THR A 350 -13.77 25.86 6.23
C THR A 350 -14.83 24.96 6.85
N ASP A 351 -14.82 23.67 6.51
CA ASP A 351 -15.85 22.73 6.96
C ASP A 351 -15.49 22.12 8.32
N PHE A 352 -14.24 22.29 8.77
CA PHE A 352 -13.80 21.89 10.09
C PHE A 352 -14.31 22.84 11.17
N PRO A 353 -14.57 22.34 12.40
CA PRO A 353 -14.21 21.02 12.92
C PRO A 353 -15.25 19.91 12.69
N ALA A 354 -16.44 20.26 12.20
CA ALA A 354 -17.52 19.28 12.00
C ALA A 354 -17.25 18.33 10.84
N ALA A 355 -16.63 18.85 9.76
CA ALA A 355 -16.26 18.15 8.53
C ALA A 355 -17.37 17.22 8.00
N ARG A 356 -18.65 17.62 8.16
CA ARG A 356 -19.82 16.77 7.84
C ARG A 356 -19.76 16.22 6.43
N LYS A 357 -19.40 17.08 5.46
CA LYS A 357 -19.27 16.70 4.05
C LYS A 357 -18.23 15.59 3.84
N GLY A 358 -17.06 15.72 4.45
CA GLY A 358 -15.96 14.76 4.34
C GLY A 358 -16.30 13.40 4.95
N TYR A 359 -16.93 13.39 6.13
CA TYR A 359 -17.38 12.14 6.75
C TYR A 359 -18.49 11.46 5.96
N THR A 360 -19.49 12.21 5.46
CA THR A 360 -20.54 11.64 4.61
C THR A 360 -19.95 11.04 3.33
N TYR A 361 -19.03 11.75 2.67
CA TYR A 361 -18.31 11.24 1.51
C TYR A 361 -17.57 9.93 1.81
N SER A 362 -16.83 9.90 2.92
CA SER A 362 -16.07 8.72 3.34
C SER A 362 -16.98 7.53 3.61
N THR A 363 -18.10 7.75 4.31
CA THR A 363 -19.10 6.71 4.56
C THR A 363 -19.70 6.15 3.26
N ILE A 364 -20.02 7.00 2.30
CA ILE A 364 -20.52 6.56 0.98
C ILE A 364 -19.48 5.69 0.27
N LEU A 365 -18.21 6.11 0.27
CA LEU A 365 -17.15 5.31 -0.33
C LEU A 365 -16.95 3.96 0.34
N GLN A 366 -17.10 3.86 1.66
CA GLN A 366 -17.04 2.57 2.36
C GLN A 366 -18.22 1.66 2.00
N VAL A 367 -19.43 2.21 1.81
CA VAL A 367 -20.57 1.43 1.30
C VAL A 367 -20.29 0.94 -0.12
N LEU A 368 -19.77 1.79 -0.99
CA LEU A 368 -19.35 1.39 -2.34
C LEU A 368 -18.23 0.34 -2.30
N LEU A 369 -17.30 0.42 -1.35
CA LEU A 369 -16.24 -0.57 -1.16
C LEU A 369 -16.81 -1.96 -0.83
N ILE A 370 -17.83 -2.02 0.03
CA ILE A 370 -18.54 -3.27 0.35
C ILE A 370 -19.20 -3.86 -0.90
N LEU A 371 -19.91 -3.02 -1.66
CA LEU A 371 -20.59 -3.44 -2.89
C LEU A 371 -19.61 -3.92 -3.96
N GLU A 372 -18.51 -3.19 -4.16
CA GLU A 372 -17.46 -3.54 -5.12
C GLU A 372 -16.75 -4.84 -4.72
N THR A 373 -16.46 -5.02 -3.43
CA THR A 373 -15.89 -6.27 -2.91
C THR A 373 -16.82 -7.45 -3.17
N ALA A 374 -18.12 -7.29 -2.95
CA ALA A 374 -19.12 -8.32 -3.25
C ALA A 374 -19.19 -8.61 -4.75
N PHE A 375 -19.15 -7.57 -5.58
CA PHE A 375 -19.17 -7.73 -7.03
C PHE A 375 -17.94 -8.48 -7.55
N ILE A 376 -16.74 -8.17 -7.05
CA ILE A 376 -15.52 -8.89 -7.38
C ILE A 376 -15.63 -10.36 -6.98
N GLN A 377 -16.18 -10.67 -5.80
CA GLN A 377 -16.41 -12.06 -5.40
C GLN A 377 -17.36 -12.80 -6.35
N LEU A 378 -18.43 -12.16 -6.81
CA LEU A 378 -19.35 -12.72 -7.81
C LEU A 378 -18.64 -13.00 -9.14
N LEU A 379 -17.76 -12.09 -9.59
CA LEU A 379 -16.96 -12.28 -10.81
C LEU A 379 -15.96 -13.43 -10.66
N LEU A 380 -15.28 -13.52 -9.51
CA LEU A 380 -14.36 -14.62 -9.20
C LEU A 380 -15.10 -15.96 -9.17
N TRP A 381 -16.28 -16.01 -8.56
CA TRP A 381 -17.13 -17.19 -8.54
C TRP A 381 -17.61 -17.59 -9.93
N ARG A 382 -18.01 -16.61 -10.77
CA ARG A 382 -18.39 -16.83 -12.17
C ARG A 382 -17.22 -17.42 -12.97
N ASP A 383 -16.03 -16.85 -12.82
CA ASP A 383 -14.84 -17.27 -13.56
C ASP A 383 -14.40 -18.68 -13.13
N ARG A 384 -14.48 -19.01 -11.82
CA ARG A 384 -14.31 -20.39 -11.32
C ARG A 384 -15.29 -21.36 -11.97
N ARG A 385 -16.58 -21.04 -11.99
CA ARG A 385 -17.61 -21.92 -12.61
C ARG A 385 -17.36 -22.15 -14.10
N ARG A 386 -16.86 -21.14 -14.82
CA ARG A 386 -16.48 -21.29 -16.24
C ARG A 386 -15.29 -22.22 -16.40
N LEU A 387 -14.27 -22.11 -15.54
CA LEU A 387 -13.11 -23.00 -15.55
C LEU A 387 -13.50 -24.45 -15.29
N VAL A 388 -14.34 -24.71 -14.29
CA VAL A 388 -14.88 -26.05 -13.99
C VAL A 388 -15.61 -26.64 -15.18
N ARG A 389 -16.55 -25.88 -15.77
CA ARG A 389 -17.28 -26.31 -16.97
C ARG A 389 -16.37 -26.58 -18.16
N SER A 390 -15.31 -25.79 -18.34
CA SER A 390 -14.35 -25.97 -19.44
C SER A 390 -13.44 -27.19 -19.26
N ARG A 391 -13.21 -27.62 -18.01
CA ARG A 391 -12.34 -28.77 -17.68
C ARG A 391 -13.11 -30.08 -17.49
N GLY A 392 -14.45 -30.05 -17.55
CA GLY A 392 -15.28 -31.23 -17.30
C GLY A 392 -15.20 -31.77 -15.86
N ALA A 393 -14.68 -30.99 -14.91
CA ALA A 393 -14.52 -31.39 -13.52
C ALA A 393 -15.82 -31.18 -12.72
N GLU A 394 -16.11 -32.04 -11.73
CA GLU A 394 -17.33 -31.95 -10.91
C GLU A 394 -17.27 -30.85 -9.84
N SER A 395 -16.07 -30.34 -9.49
CA SER A 395 -15.89 -29.34 -8.44
C SER A 395 -14.84 -28.27 -8.79
N PRO A 396 -15.03 -27.01 -8.31
CA PRO A 396 -14.03 -25.96 -8.46
C PRO A 396 -12.79 -26.25 -7.61
N PRO A 397 -11.58 -25.92 -8.11
CA PRO A 397 -10.38 -26.00 -7.28
C PRO A 397 -10.55 -25.10 -6.05
N PRO A 398 -10.07 -25.53 -4.87
CA PRO A 398 -10.32 -24.84 -3.62
C PRO A 398 -9.79 -23.39 -3.64
N LEU A 399 -10.40 -22.52 -2.82
CA LEU A 399 -9.97 -21.12 -2.62
C LEU A 399 -8.59 -21.05 -1.94
N ILE A 400 -8.20 -22.13 -1.29
CA ILE A 400 -7.05 -22.25 -0.42
C ILE A 400 -6.39 -23.58 -0.80
N TYR A 401 -5.14 -23.54 -1.25
CA TYR A 401 -4.34 -24.75 -1.41
C TYR A 401 -4.18 -25.38 -0.02
N SER A 402 -4.80 -26.53 0.23
CA SER A 402 -4.45 -27.39 1.37
C SER A 402 -3.17 -28.14 1.00
N ASP A 403 -2.29 -28.35 1.99
CA ASP A 403 -1.02 -29.07 1.80
C ASP A 403 -1.24 -30.59 1.57
N GLU A 404 -2.49 -31.04 1.45
CA GLU A 404 -2.85 -32.46 1.33
C GLU A 404 -2.49 -33.07 -0.04
N GLU A 405 -2.23 -32.27 -1.07
CA GLU A 405 -1.72 -32.75 -2.36
C GLU A 405 -0.18 -32.96 -2.39
N GLU A 406 0.54 -32.79 -1.27
CA GLU A 406 1.95 -33.25 -1.18
C GLU A 406 2.08 -34.80 -1.19
N GLY A 407 0.96 -35.54 -1.11
CA GLY A 407 0.95 -37.00 -0.99
C GLY A 407 0.58 -37.81 -2.24
N GLU A 408 0.03 -37.22 -3.31
CA GLU A 408 -0.36 -37.97 -4.51
C GLU A 408 0.63 -37.78 -5.66
N GLU A 409 1.32 -38.87 -5.96
CA GLU A 409 2.27 -39.12 -7.04
C GLU A 409 2.26 -38.10 -8.19
N VAL A 410 3.29 -37.23 -8.18
CA VAL A 410 3.75 -36.56 -9.40
C VAL A 410 4.26 -37.64 -10.35
N ASN A 411 3.41 -38.00 -11.32
CA ASN A 411 3.77 -38.75 -12.51
C ASN A 411 5.07 -38.20 -13.09
N LYS A 412 6.14 -39.01 -13.05
CA LYS A 412 7.48 -38.66 -13.51
C LYS A 412 7.43 -38.17 -14.97
N PRO A 413 7.90 -36.95 -15.29
CA PRO A 413 8.27 -36.60 -16.65
C PRO A 413 9.53 -37.40 -17.01
N GLY A 414 9.51 -38.09 -18.15
CA GLY A 414 10.53 -39.04 -18.59
C GLY A 414 11.96 -38.54 -18.46
N GLU A 415 12.81 -39.41 -17.90
CA GLU A 415 14.26 -39.26 -17.89
C GLU A 415 14.80 -39.17 -19.33
N PRO A 416 15.74 -38.25 -19.63
CA PRO A 416 16.51 -38.34 -20.86
C PRO A 416 17.48 -39.51 -20.74
N HIS A 417 17.29 -40.53 -21.57
CA HIS A 417 18.24 -41.62 -21.79
C HIS A 417 19.61 -41.03 -22.19
N TYR A 418 20.60 -41.13 -21.31
CA TYR A 418 22.00 -41.12 -21.69
C TYR A 418 22.38 -42.54 -22.09
N SER A 419 22.49 -42.80 -23.40
CA SER A 419 23.10 -44.01 -23.92
C SER A 419 24.63 -43.87 -23.82
N HIS A 420 25.22 -44.52 -22.81
CA HIS A 420 26.61 -44.95 -22.89
C HIS A 420 26.62 -46.38 -23.43
N THR A 421 27.18 -46.56 -24.63
CA THR A 421 27.74 -47.83 -25.08
C THR A 421 29.03 -47.53 -25.82
N ASP A 422 30.10 -48.01 -25.19
CA ASP A 422 31.45 -48.35 -25.66
C ASP A 422 32.43 -47.27 -26.13
#